data_AF-A0AAN8ZDW0-F1
#
_entry.id   AF-A0AAN8ZDW0-F1
#
_cell.length_a   1.000
_cell.length_b   1.000
_cell.length_c   1.000
_cell.angle_alpha   90.00
_cell.angle_beta   90.00
_cell.angle_gamma   90.00
#
_symmetry.space_group_name_H-M   'P 1'
#
loop_
_entity.id
_entity.type
_entity.pdbx_description
1 polymer ?
#
loop_
_entity_poly.entity_id
_entity_poly.type
_entity_poly.pdbx_seq_one_letter_code
_entity_poly.pdbx_strand_id
1 'polypeptide(L)'
;MAELWGLREGPCIAKKKCMRNLEIKIDSEILANALNKGVVANHPLEVLLRECKKIMSEVNALGAKQVYREANRCTDMPVKLGQEVALGVREVVSPPAELEVLISE
;
A
#
# COMPACT_ATOMS: atom_id res chain seq x y z
N MET A 1 9.63 -5.52 -0.03
CA MET A 1 8.60 -6.51 -0.41
C MET A 1 7.24 -6.21 0.22
N ALA A 2 7.14 -6.06 1.55
CA ALA A 2 5.86 -5.78 2.22
C ALA A 2 5.13 -4.54 1.68
N GLU A 3 5.80 -3.41 1.48
CA GLU A 3 5.20 -2.19 0.90
C GLU A 3 4.58 -2.42 -0.48
N LEU A 4 5.24 -3.19 -1.34
CA LEU A 4 4.74 -3.48 -2.69
C LEU A 4 3.50 -4.37 -2.67
N TRP A 5 3.45 -5.32 -1.73
CA TRP A 5 2.25 -6.12 -1.48
C TRP A 5 1.12 -5.28 -0.90
N GLY A 6 1.41 -4.38 0.04
CA GLY A 6 0.44 -3.41 0.55
C GLY A 6 -0.12 -2.50 -0.53
N LEU A 7 0.73 -2.08 -1.47
CA LEU A 7 0.33 -1.29 -2.63
C LEU A 7 -0.55 -2.07 -3.62
N ARG A 8 -0.36 -3.38 -3.74
CA ARG A 8 -1.19 -4.25 -4.59
C ARG A 8 -2.55 -4.51 -3.95
N GLU A 9 -2.55 -4.89 -2.67
CA GLU A 9 -3.76 -5.31 -1.95
C GLU A 9 -4.62 -4.13 -1.46
N GLY A 10 -4.00 -3.02 -1.05
CA GLY A 10 -4.71 -1.85 -0.52
C GLY A 10 -5.75 -1.28 -1.49
N PRO A 11 -5.37 -0.94 -2.74
CA PRO A 11 -6.32 -0.53 -3.78
C PRO A 11 -7.35 -1.60 -4.14
N CYS A 12 -7.01 -2.90 -4.08
CA CYS A 12 -7.97 -3.98 -4.26
C CYS A 12 -9.07 -3.98 -3.18
N ILE A 13 -8.67 -3.76 -1.91
CA ILE A 13 -9.60 -3.62 -0.78
C ILE A 13 -10.46 -2.36 -0.96
N ALA A 14 -9.86 -1.23 -1.33
CA ALA A 14 -10.59 0.01 -1.58
C ALA A 14 -11.62 -0.14 -2.71
N LYS A 15 -11.27 -0.85 -3.79
CA LYS A 15 -12.20 -1.20 -4.88
C LYS A 15 -13.38 -2.03 -4.38
N LYS A 16 -13.13 -3.07 -3.56
CA LYS A 16 -14.19 -3.88 -2.94
C LYS A 16 -15.12 -3.05 -2.05
N LYS A 17 -14.59 -2.02 -1.40
CA LYS A 17 -15.35 -1.06 -0.58
C LYS A 17 -15.94 0.12 -1.37
N CYS A 18 -15.92 0.07 -2.71
CA CYS A 18 -16.41 1.14 -3.59
C CYS A 18 -15.78 2.52 -3.35
N MET A 19 -14.57 2.58 -2.80
CA MET A 19 -13.83 3.82 -2.59
C MET A 19 -13.20 4.29 -3.90
N ARG A 20 -13.13 5.61 -4.10
CA ARG A 20 -12.52 6.27 -5.26
C ARG A 20 -11.71 7.47 -4.82
N ASN A 21 -10.86 7.98 -5.71
CA ASN A 21 -10.03 9.18 -5.50
C ASN A 21 -9.06 9.00 -4.32
N LEU A 22 -8.34 7.88 -4.30
CA LEU A 22 -7.41 7.54 -3.23
C LEU A 22 -6.10 8.33 -3.35
N GLU A 23 -5.58 8.81 -2.22
CA GLU A 23 -4.20 9.26 -2.08
C GLU A 23 -3.36 8.09 -1.56
N ILE A 24 -2.36 7.65 -2.33
CA ILE A 24 -1.45 6.58 -1.91
C ILE A 24 -0.21 7.21 -1.28
N LYS A 25 0.08 6.82 -0.04
CA LYS A 25 1.27 7.25 0.71
C LYS A 25 2.23 6.09 0.84
N ILE A 26 3.49 6.31 0.49
CA ILE A 26 4.58 5.32 0.55
C ILE A 26 5.80 5.97 1.21
N ASP A 27 6.50 5.25 2.07
CA ASP A 27 7.72 5.72 2.72
C ASP A 27 9.01 5.42 1.94
N SER A 28 8.92 4.60 0.88
CA SER A 28 9.99 4.42 -0.10
C SER A 28 9.95 5.43 -1.25
N GLU A 29 10.90 6.35 -1.27
CA GLU A 29 11.07 7.29 -2.38
C GLU A 29 11.31 6.59 -3.73
N ILE A 30 12.03 5.47 -3.71
CA ILE A 30 12.31 4.68 -4.91
C ILE A 30 11.01 4.12 -5.50
N LEU A 31 10.12 3.56 -4.66
CA LEU A 31 8.83 3.05 -5.10
C LEU A 31 7.89 4.17 -5.55
N ALA A 32 7.85 5.30 -4.82
CA ALA A 32 7.05 6.46 -5.22
C ALA A 32 7.48 6.99 -6.60
N ASN A 33 8.79 7.14 -6.83
CA ASN A 33 9.33 7.53 -8.14
C ASN A 33 9.03 6.48 -9.22
N ALA A 34 9.18 5.19 -8.92
CA ALA A 34 8.87 4.10 -9.85
C ALA A 34 7.39 4.08 -10.27
N LEU A 35 6.47 4.40 -9.36
CA LEU A 35 5.04 4.49 -9.65
C LEU A 35 4.70 5.72 -10.47
N ASN A 36 5.27 6.87 -10.13
CA ASN A 36 4.94 8.11 -10.84
C ASN A 36 5.63 8.20 -12.21
N LYS A 37 6.91 7.83 -12.29
CA LYS A 37 7.77 8.03 -13.47
C LYS A 37 8.02 6.75 -14.27
N GLY A 38 7.76 5.57 -13.69
CA GLY A 38 8.13 4.29 -14.29
C GLY A 38 9.52 3.82 -13.88
N VAL A 39 9.88 2.63 -14.34
CA VAL A 39 11.20 2.02 -14.12
C VAL A 39 11.89 1.78 -15.46
N VAL A 40 13.20 1.58 -15.41
CA VAL A 40 13.99 1.19 -16.59
C VAL A 40 13.46 -0.13 -17.16
N ALA A 41 13.46 -0.27 -18.48
CA ALA A 41 13.08 -1.52 -19.14
C ALA A 41 13.90 -2.70 -18.61
N ASN A 42 13.25 -3.86 -18.44
CA ASN A 42 13.81 -5.09 -17.84
C ASN A 42 14.08 -5.03 -16.34
N HIS A 43 13.53 -4.04 -15.62
CA HIS A 43 13.60 -4.05 -14.17
C HIS A 43 12.75 -5.22 -13.60
N PRO A 44 13.25 -6.02 -12.65
CA PRO A 44 12.52 -7.18 -12.11
C PRO A 44 11.13 -6.85 -11.54
N LEU A 45 10.95 -5.62 -11.05
CA LEU A 45 9.68 -5.13 -10.50
C LEU A 45 8.73 -4.50 -11.54
N GLU A 46 9.12 -4.42 -12.82
CA GLU A 46 8.33 -3.76 -13.86
C GLU A 46 6.93 -4.37 -14.01
N VAL A 47 6.83 -5.70 -13.95
CA VAL A 47 5.54 -6.42 -14.02
C VAL A 47 4.63 -6.02 -12.85
N LEU A 48 5.16 -6.06 -11.63
CA LEU A 48 4.41 -5.74 -10.41
C LEU A 48 3.98 -4.27 -10.38
N LEU A 49 4.86 -3.35 -10.79
CA LEU A 49 4.54 -1.93 -10.85
C LEU A 49 3.46 -1.64 -11.89
N ARG A 50 3.45 -2.34 -13.03
CA ARG A 50 2.41 -2.23 -14.05
C ARG A 50 1.06 -2.71 -13.53
N GLU A 51 1.04 -3.82 -12.81
CA GLU A 51 -0.16 -4.30 -12.12
C GLU A 51 -0.67 -3.29 -11.09
N CYS A 52 0.21 -2.76 -10.24
CA CYS A 52 -0.16 -1.75 -9.25
C CYS A 52 -0.76 -0.50 -9.92
N LYS A 53 -0.13 0.00 -10.99
CA LYS A 53 -0.66 1.14 -11.77
C LYS A 53 -2.05 0.87 -12.35
N LYS A 54 -2.28 -0.34 -12.86
CA LYS A 54 -3.59 -0.74 -13.37
C LYS A 54 -4.64 -0.69 -12.26
N ILE A 55 -4.36 -1.30 -11.10
CA ILE A 55 -5.32 -1.32 -9.97
C ILE A 55 -5.54 0.11 -9.44
N MET A 56 -4.49 0.93 -9.35
CA MET A 56 -4.57 2.34 -8.99
C MET A 56 -5.49 3.14 -9.92
N SER A 57 -5.42 2.87 -11.23
CA SER A 57 -6.30 3.54 -12.20
C SER A 57 -7.78 3.16 -12.02
N GLU A 58 -8.07 1.92 -11.61
CA GLU A 58 -9.44 1.45 -11.37
C GLU A 58 -10.13 2.13 -10.18
N VAL A 59 -9.35 2.74 -9.27
CA VAL A 59 -9.83 3.48 -8.09
C VAL A 59 -9.58 4.99 -8.18
N ASN A 60 -9.19 5.49 -9.37
CA ASN A 60 -8.84 6.90 -9.60
C ASN A 60 -7.77 7.45 -8.64
N ALA A 61 -6.75 6.66 -8.31
CA ALA A 61 -5.66 7.14 -7.46
C ALA A 61 -4.78 8.15 -8.22
N LEU A 62 -4.46 9.29 -7.60
CA LEU A 62 -3.74 10.42 -8.22
C LEU A 62 -2.22 10.23 -8.34
N GLY A 63 -1.71 9.03 -8.02
CA GLY A 63 -0.29 8.72 -7.94
C GLY A 63 0.15 8.37 -6.53
N ALA A 64 1.46 8.16 -6.34
CA ALA A 64 2.05 7.84 -5.04
C ALA A 64 2.81 9.05 -4.47
N LYS A 65 2.48 9.45 -3.25
CA LYS A 65 3.16 10.50 -2.50
C LYS A 65 4.17 9.88 -1.56
N GLN A 66 5.42 10.33 -1.62
CA GLN A 66 6.42 9.93 -0.65
C GLN A 66 6.11 10.61 0.70
N VAL A 67 6.14 9.85 1.78
CA VAL A 67 5.97 10.34 3.15
C VAL A 67 7.11 9.84 4.02
N TYR A 68 7.45 10.56 5.09
CA TYR A 68 8.40 10.05 6.06
C TYR A 68 7.87 8.78 6.71
N ARG A 69 8.77 7.83 6.99
CA ARG A 69 8.43 6.56 7.65
C ARG A 69 7.65 6.75 8.95
N GLU A 70 7.95 7.82 9.68
CA GLU A 70 7.25 8.19 10.92
C GLU A 70 5.76 8.54 10.69
N ALA A 71 5.42 9.05 9.50
CA ALA A 71 4.04 9.30 9.08
C ALA A 71 3.36 8.05 8.49
N ASN A 72 4.11 6.95 8.30
CA ASN A 72 3.59 5.66 7.82
C ASN A 72 3.45 4.62 8.97
N ARG A 73 3.48 5.06 10.23
CA ARG A 73 3.40 4.18 11.43
C ARG A 73 2.16 3.29 11.45
N CYS A 74 1.04 3.78 10.93
CA CYS A 74 -0.20 3.01 10.81
C CYS A 74 -0.06 1.79 9.87
N THR A 75 0.93 1.79 8.97
CA THR A 75 1.24 0.67 8.06
C THR A 75 2.30 -0.27 8.64
N ASP A 76 3.24 0.26 9.43
CA ASP A 76 4.29 -0.55 10.08
C ASP A 76 3.71 -1.57 11.08
N MET A 77 2.64 -1.21 11.78
CA MET A 77 2.04 -2.08 12.80
C MET A 77 1.30 -3.30 12.21
N PRO A 78 0.41 -3.17 11.19
CA PRO A 78 -0.14 -4.30 10.47
C PRO A 78 0.93 -5.22 9.87
N VAL A 79 2.04 -4.65 9.37
CA VAL A 79 3.15 -5.44 8.83
C VAL A 79 3.82 -6.28 9.91
N LYS A 80 4.07 -5.72 11.10
CA LYS A 80 4.60 -6.47 12.25
C LYS A 80 3.65 -7.57 12.70
N LEU A 81 2.37 -7.27 12.83
CA LEU A 81 1.34 -8.26 13.19
C LEU A 81 1.23 -9.38 12.15
N GLY A 82 1.37 -9.06 10.86
CA GLY A 82 1.31 -10.04 9.77
C GLY A 82 2.50 -11.00 9.71
N GLN A 83 3.66 -10.65 10.27
CA GLN A 83 4.84 -11.53 10.31
C GLN A 83 4.64 -12.76 11.20
N GLU A 84 3.73 -12.69 12.17
CA GLU A 84 3.42 -13.78 13.09
C GLU A 84 2.28 -14.69 12.59
N VAL A 85 1.70 -14.38 11.43
CA VAL A 85 0.53 -15.07 10.87
C VAL A 85 0.94 -15.94 9.68
N ALA A 86 0.19 -17.03 9.45
CA ALA A 86 0.38 -17.89 8.29
C ALA A 86 0.28 -17.11 6.96
N LEU A 87 1.02 -17.57 5.94
CA LEU A 87 1.06 -16.97 4.60
C LEU A 87 -0.35 -16.73 4.04
N GLY A 88 -0.62 -15.51 3.59
CA GLY A 88 -1.90 -15.13 2.96
C GLY A 88 -2.30 -13.69 3.27
N VAL A 89 -3.52 -13.32 2.84
CA VAL A 89 -4.15 -12.04 3.18
C VAL A 89 -5.24 -12.32 4.22
N ARG A 90 -5.18 -11.62 5.35
CA ARG A 90 -6.20 -11.67 6.40
C ARG A 90 -6.92 -10.32 6.47
N GLU A 91 -8.21 -10.33 6.21
CA GLU A 91 -9.08 -9.17 6.44
C GLU A 91 -9.64 -9.25 7.87
N VAL A 92 -9.54 -8.17 8.63
CA VAL A 92 -10.01 -8.08 10.02
C VAL A 92 -11.15 -7.05 10.07
N VAL A 93 -12.22 -7.39 10.80
CA VAL A 93 -13.46 -6.58 10.83
C VAL A 93 -13.29 -5.31 11.67
N SER A 94 -12.47 -5.36 12.72
CA SER A 94 -12.08 -4.22 13.55
C SER A 94 -10.55 -4.06 13.57
N PRO A 95 -10.04 -2.81 13.72
CA PRO A 95 -8.63 -2.62 13.97
C PRO A 95 -8.21 -3.39 15.25
N PRO A 96 -7.04 -4.04 15.25
CA PRO A 96 -6.40 -4.52 16.48
C PRO A 96 -6.31 -3.39 17.52
N ALA A 97 -6.38 -3.72 18.81
CA ALA A 97 -6.39 -2.72 19.89
C ALA A 97 -5.17 -1.78 19.84
N GLU A 98 -4.05 -2.29 19.34
CA GLU A 98 -2.80 -1.55 19.19
C GLU A 98 -2.86 -0.51 18.06
N LEU A 99 -3.72 -0.74 17.06
CA LEU A 99 -3.98 0.18 15.94
C LEU A 99 -5.01 1.26 16.32
N GLU A 100 -5.94 1.00 17.23
CA GLU A 100 -6.93 2.00 17.67
C GLU A 100 -6.29 3.28 18.22
N VAL A 101 -5.16 3.14 18.93
CA VAL A 101 -4.39 4.27 19.47
C VAL A 101 -3.83 5.18 18.37
N LEU A 102 -3.46 4.61 17.22
CA LEU A 102 -2.85 5.34 16.10
C LEU A 102 -3.88 6.00 15.16
N ILE A 103 -5.13 5.52 15.15
CA ILE A 103 -6.19 6.05 14.29
C ILE A 103 -7.00 7.16 15.00
N SER A 104 -6.78 7.32 16.32
CA SER A 104 -7.49 8.29 17.17
C SER A 104 -6.73 9.62 17.36
N GLU A 105 -5.54 9.76 16.76
CA GLU A 105 -4.74 11.00 16.70
C GLU A 105 -5.06 11.80 15.41
#